data_AF-A0A1E4ZN68-F1
#
_entry.id   AF-A0A1E4ZN68-F1
#
_cell.length_a   1.000
_cell.length_b   1.000
_cell.length_c   1.000
_cell.angle_alpha   90.00
_cell.angle_beta   90.00
_cell.angle_gamma   90.00
#
_symmetry.space_group_name_H-M   'P 1'
#
loop_
_entity.id
_entity.type
_entity.pdbx_description
1 polymer ?
#
loop_
_entity_poly.entity_id
_entity_poly.type
_entity_poly.pdbx_seq_one_letter_code
_entity_poly.pdbx_strand_id
1 'polypeptide(L)'
;MFISANGEYLLNCDVVELATGSKIGGTGLDAKRKRIIETVSEDDMVIYPAIADKKTIVSIFTDPTCPYCRKLHEQIPQLSDAGIEVRYLAFPRAGGRW
;
A
#
# COMPACT_ATOMS: atom_id res chain seq x y z
N MET A 1 -0.44 -18.36 8.31
CA MET A 1 -0.97 -19.73 8.30
C MET A 1 -0.33 -20.49 9.43
N PHE A 2 -1.15 -21.08 10.28
CA PHE A 2 -0.70 -21.90 11.40
C PHE A 2 -1.30 -23.29 11.24
N ILE A 3 -0.52 -24.30 11.59
CA ILE A 3 -0.94 -25.70 11.57
C ILE A 3 -0.71 -26.25 12.98
N SER A 4 -1.65 -27.04 13.49
CA SER A 4 -1.48 -27.72 14.77
C SER A 4 -0.25 -28.64 14.73
N ALA A 5 0.40 -28.88 15.87
CA ALA A 5 1.62 -29.71 15.89
C ALA A 5 1.41 -31.14 15.34
N ASN A 6 0.18 -31.65 15.45
CA ASN A 6 -0.22 -32.96 14.92
C ASN A 6 -0.73 -32.92 13.46
N GLY A 7 -0.79 -31.74 12.82
CA GLY A 7 -1.16 -31.59 11.41
C GLY A 7 -2.65 -31.67 11.08
N GLU A 8 -3.52 -31.94 12.06
CA GLU A 8 -4.95 -32.19 11.83
C GLU A 8 -5.77 -30.91 11.62
N TYR A 9 -5.27 -29.76 12.08
CA TYR A 9 -5.99 -28.49 12.03
C TYR A 9 -5.16 -27.40 11.37
N LEU A 10 -5.82 -26.61 10.52
CA LEU A 10 -5.24 -25.46 9.83
C LEU A 10 -6.01 -24.20 10.18
N LEU A 11 -5.29 -23.16 10.60
CA LEU A 11 -5.83 -21.82 10.80
C LEU A 11 -5.30 -20.89 9.69
N ASN A 12 -6.23 -20.42 8.86
CA ASN A 12 -5.97 -19.46 7.79
C ASN A 12 -6.48 -18.07 8.16
N CYS A 13 -5.88 -17.48 9.18
CA CYS A 13 -6.16 -16.14 9.63
C CYS A 13 -4.86 -15.44 10.08
N ASP A 14 -4.98 -14.13 10.32
CA ASP A 14 -3.96 -13.38 11.03
C ASP A 14 -4.11 -13.67 12.53
N VAL A 15 -3.01 -14.05 13.17
CA VAL A 15 -2.95 -14.19 14.63
C VAL A 15 -2.24 -12.97 15.16
N VAL A 16 -2.82 -12.32 16.18
CA VAL A 16 -2.30 -11.09 16.77
C VAL A 16 -2.00 -11.33 18.24
N GLU A 17 -0.82 -10.91 18.68
CA GLU A 17 -0.48 -10.87 20.09
C GLU A 17 -1.25 -9.74 20.78
N LEU A 18 -2.01 -10.07 21.83
CA LEU A 18 -2.89 -9.10 22.49
C LEU A 18 -2.13 -8.01 23.26
N ALA A 19 -0.93 -8.31 23.77
CA ALA A 19 -0.14 -7.35 24.55
C ALA A 19 0.45 -6.23 23.66
N THR A 20 0.88 -6.57 22.45
CA THR A 20 1.57 -5.64 21.54
C THR A 20 0.71 -5.20 20.35
N GLY A 21 -0.39 -5.91 20.08
CA GLY A 21 -1.19 -5.74 18.86
C GLY A 21 -0.46 -6.22 17.60
N SER A 22 0.68 -6.89 17.72
CA SER A 22 1.50 -7.31 16.57
C SER A 22 0.99 -8.60 15.97
N LYS A 23 0.94 -8.69 14.63
CA LYS A 23 0.68 -9.96 13.94
C LYS A 23 1.85 -10.90 14.16
N ILE A 24 1.56 -12.09 14.70
CA ILE A 24 2.52 -13.18 14.81
C ILE A 24 2.40 -14.05 13.56
N GLY A 25 3.53 -14.32 12.88
CA GLY A 25 3.56 -14.97 11.57
C GLY A 25 3.07 -14.09 10.41
N GLY A 26 3.29 -14.54 9.16
CA GLY A 26 2.74 -13.86 7.96
C GLY A 26 3.51 -12.63 7.43
N THR A 27 4.55 -12.17 8.11
CA THR A 27 5.33 -10.96 7.75
C THR A 27 6.09 -11.06 6.41
N GLY A 28 6.32 -12.28 5.90
CA GLY A 28 7.06 -12.49 4.65
C GLY A 28 6.37 -11.92 3.40
N LEU A 29 5.03 -11.88 3.37
CA LEU A 29 4.30 -11.38 2.21
C LEU A 29 4.37 -9.85 2.10
N ASP A 30 4.33 -9.14 3.22
CA ASP A 30 4.46 -7.68 3.25
C ASP A 30 5.87 -7.24 2.87
N ALA A 31 6.90 -7.93 3.37
CA ALA A 31 8.27 -7.72 2.93
C ALA A 31 8.44 -7.98 1.42
N LYS A 32 7.80 -9.03 0.88
CA LYS A 32 7.82 -9.32 -0.55
C LYS A 32 7.13 -8.23 -1.37
N ARG A 33 5.94 -7.78 -0.95
CA ARG A 33 5.19 -6.68 -1.61
C ARG A 33 6.02 -5.40 -1.65
N LYS A 34 6.63 -5.04 -0.52
CA LYS A 34 7.52 -3.87 -0.43
C LYS A 34 8.65 -3.95 -1.45
N ARG A 35 9.36 -5.09 -1.52
CA ARG A 35 10.44 -5.30 -2.49
C ARG A 35 9.98 -5.13 -3.94
N ILE A 36 8.78 -5.64 -4.27
CA ILE A 36 8.24 -5.51 -5.63
C ILE A 36 7.96 -4.04 -5.95
N ILE A 37 7.33 -3.30 -5.03
CA ILE A 37 7.05 -1.87 -5.23
C ILE A 37 8.34 -1.08 -5.40
N GLU A 38 9.40 -1.41 -4.65
CA GLU A 38 10.73 -0.79 -4.76
C GLU A 38 11.41 -1.05 -6.12
N THR A 39 10.98 -2.05 -6.89
CA THR A 39 11.52 -2.30 -8.24
C THR A 39 10.84 -1.49 -9.35
N VAL A 40 9.73 -0.80 -9.05
CA VAL A 40 9.00 0.00 -10.05
C VAL A 40 9.73 1.33 -10.26
N SER A 41 9.99 1.70 -11.52
CA SER A 41 10.65 2.97 -11.84
C SER A 41 9.80 4.16 -11.42
N GLU A 42 10.44 5.22 -10.92
CA GLU A 42 9.78 6.50 -10.67
C GLU A 42 9.23 7.13 -11.96
N ASP A 43 9.83 6.83 -13.11
CA ASP A 43 9.36 7.30 -14.43
C ASP A 43 7.99 6.72 -14.81
N ASP A 44 7.61 5.58 -14.22
CA ASP A 44 6.30 4.95 -14.40
C ASP A 44 5.26 5.50 -13.40
N MET A 45 5.62 6.49 -12.60
CA MET A 45 4.77 7.07 -11.55
C MET A 45 4.48 8.54 -11.80
N VAL A 46 3.31 8.99 -11.33
CA VAL A 46 3.03 10.43 -11.19
C VAL A 46 3.39 10.84 -9.76
N ILE A 47 4.40 11.69 -9.61
CA ILE A 47 4.95 12.08 -8.30
C ILE A 47 4.43 13.46 -7.92
N TYR A 48 3.75 13.52 -6.78
CA TYR A 48 3.41 14.77 -6.09
C TYR A 48 4.38 14.93 -4.92
N PRO A 49 5.38 15.82 -5.04
CA PRO A 49 6.41 15.95 -4.03
C PRO A 49 5.83 16.46 -2.70
N ALA A 50 6.50 16.10 -1.61
CA ALA A 50 6.32 16.77 -0.33
C ALA A 50 6.78 18.23 -0.46
N ILE A 51 6.00 19.18 0.06
CA ILE A 51 6.33 20.61 0.07
C ILE A 51 7.11 20.95 1.33
N ALA A 52 6.66 20.45 2.48
CA ALA A 52 7.43 20.47 3.72
C ALA A 52 8.53 19.39 3.72
N ASP A 53 9.36 19.37 4.76
CA ASP A 53 10.37 18.33 4.96
C ASP A 53 9.76 16.93 4.80
N LYS A 54 10.33 16.13 3.88
CA LYS A 54 9.78 14.83 3.51
C LYS A 54 9.84 13.86 4.68
N LYS A 55 8.67 13.53 5.24
CA LYS A 55 8.49 12.57 6.34
C LYS A 55 8.34 11.15 5.85
N THR A 56 7.59 10.96 4.77
CA THR A 56 7.29 9.63 4.24
C THR A 56 6.85 9.69 2.78
N ILE A 57 6.78 8.51 2.17
CA ILE A 57 6.29 8.29 0.80
C ILE A 57 5.07 7.38 0.90
N VAL A 58 4.01 7.73 0.18
CA VAL A 58 2.81 6.90 0.03
C VAL A 58 2.60 6.58 -1.44
N SER A 59 2.78 5.31 -1.80
CA SER A 59 2.52 4.79 -3.15
C SER A 59 1.08 4.30 -3.26
N ILE A 60 0.32 4.83 -4.22
CA ILE A 60 -1.11 4.58 -4.39
C ILE A 60 -1.37 4.06 -5.80
N PHE A 61 -1.95 2.87 -5.90
CA PHE A 61 -2.57 2.40 -7.15
C PHE A 61 -3.88 3.16 -7.36
N THR A 62 -3.97 3.92 -8.46
CA THR A 62 -5.07 4.87 -8.72
C THR A 62 -5.78 4.59 -10.03
N ASP A 63 -7.07 4.95 -10.07
CA ASP A 63 -7.95 4.77 -11.21
C ASP A 63 -8.80 6.05 -11.37
N PRO A 64 -8.74 6.76 -12.52
CA PRO A 64 -9.53 7.96 -12.76
C PRO A 64 -11.05 7.75 -12.62
N THR A 65 -11.52 6.52 -12.82
CA THR A 65 -12.95 6.17 -12.71
C THR A 65 -13.38 5.83 -11.29
N CYS A 66 -12.44 5.69 -10.34
CA CYS A 66 -12.74 5.39 -8.94
C CYS A 66 -13.14 6.66 -8.17
N PRO A 67 -14.38 6.74 -7.61
CA PRO A 67 -14.82 7.92 -6.87
C PRO A 67 -13.94 8.24 -5.65
N TYR A 68 -13.42 7.21 -4.96
CA TYR A 68 -12.55 7.40 -3.80
C TYR A 68 -11.15 7.87 -4.19
N CYS A 69 -10.61 7.43 -5.33
CA CYS A 69 -9.34 7.95 -5.85
C CYS A 69 -9.45 9.44 -6.17
N ARG A 70 -10.58 9.88 -6.75
CA ARG A 70 -10.84 11.30 -7.01
C ARG A 70 -10.90 12.11 -5.71
N LYS A 71 -11.65 11.63 -4.72
CA LYS A 71 -11.73 12.29 -3.41
C LYS A 71 -10.37 12.38 -2.71
N LEU A 72 -9.54 11.34 -2.81
CA LEU A 72 -8.19 11.36 -2.25
C LEU A 72 -7.28 12.33 -3.02
N HIS A 73 -7.44 12.42 -4.34
CA HIS A 73 -6.67 13.35 -5.17
C HIS A 73 -6.91 14.82 -4.77
N GLU A 74 -8.13 15.18 -4.36
CA GLU A 74 -8.46 16.51 -3.82
C GLU A 74 -7.69 16.84 -2.51
N GLN A 75 -7.20 15.84 -1.79
CA GLN A 75 -6.46 16.00 -0.53
C GLN A 75 -4.93 16.03 -0.72
N ILE A 76 -4.42 15.80 -1.94
CA ILE A 76 -2.96 15.80 -2.20
C ILE A 76 -2.27 17.08 -1.71
N PRO A 77 -2.80 18.30 -1.94
CA PRO A 77 -2.14 19.51 -1.44
C PRO A 77 -1.91 19.47 0.08
N GLN A 78 -2.92 19.02 0.83
CA GLN A 78 -2.84 18.91 2.30
C GLN A 78 -1.80 17.85 2.73
N LEU A 79 -1.68 16.75 1.99
CA LEU A 79 -0.68 15.71 2.24
C LEU A 79 0.74 16.21 1.95
N SER A 80 0.93 16.87 0.79
CA SER A 80 2.20 17.48 0.40
C SER A 80 2.66 18.53 1.42
N ASP A 81 1.77 19.39 1.90
CA ASP A 81 2.05 20.38 2.95
C ASP A 81 2.40 19.71 4.29
N ALA A 82 1.84 18.53 4.57
CA ALA A 82 2.17 17.76 5.77
C ALA A 82 3.53 17.03 5.70
N GLY A 83 4.23 17.10 4.55
CA GLY A 83 5.51 16.43 4.31
C GLY A 83 5.39 15.02 3.72
N ILE A 84 4.26 14.69 3.09
CA ILE A 84 4.00 13.38 2.49
C ILE A 84 4.18 13.48 0.98
N GLU A 85 5.11 12.69 0.44
CA GLU A 85 5.26 12.53 -1.00
C GLU A 85 4.29 11.45 -1.50
N VAL A 86 3.43 11.80 -2.45
CA VAL A 86 2.42 10.89 -2.99
C VAL A 86 2.88 10.42 -4.37
N ARG A 87 2.98 9.09 -4.55
CA ARG A 87 3.37 8.46 -5.81
C ARG A 87 2.19 7.67 -6.37
N TYR A 88 1.66 8.10 -7.50
CA TYR A 88 0.53 7.43 -8.15
C TYR A 88 1.02 6.43 -9.19
N LEU A 89 0.54 5.19 -9.07
CA LEU A 89 0.70 4.12 -10.03
C LEU A 89 -0.64 3.90 -10.73
N ALA A 90 -0.66 4.00 -12.06
CA ALA A 90 -1.90 3.79 -12.81
C ALA A 90 -2.36 2.34 -12.70
N PHE A 91 -3.60 2.13 -12.25
CA PHE A 91 -4.24 0.83 -12.16
C PHE A 91 -5.71 0.93 -12.61
N PRO A 92 -5.96 1.12 -13.93
CA PRO A 92 -7.31 1.27 -14.46
C PRO A 92 -8.08 -0.05 -14.31
N ARG A 93 -8.99 -0.12 -13.33
CA ARG A 93 -9.72 -1.36 -12.99
C ARG A 93 -10.73 -1.77 -14.06
N ALA A 94 -11.18 -0.82 -14.86
CA ALA A 94 -12.18 -1.05 -15.89
C ALA A 94 -11.67 -1.83 -17.10
N GLY A 95 -10.34 -2.01 -17.24
CA GLY A 95 -9.75 -2.55 -18.46
C GLY A 95 -9.89 -1.56 -19.62
N GLY A 96 -8.79 -1.14 -20.22
CA GLY A 96 -8.84 -0.30 -21.40
C GLY A 96 -9.46 -1.07 -22.56
N ARG A 97 -10.63 -0.63 -23.05
CA ARG A 97 -10.80 -0.54 -24.50
C ARG A 97 -9.88 0.60 -24.93
N TRP A 98 -8.68 0.24 -25.34
CA TRP A 98 -7.73 1.12 -26.02
C TRP A 98 -8.33 1.61 -27.33
#